data_AF-A0A7S0HM52-F1
#
_entry.id   AF-A0A7S0HM52-F1
#
_cell.length_a   1.000
_cell.length_b   1.000
_cell.length_c   1.000
_cell.angle_alpha   90.00
_cell.angle_beta   90.00
_cell.angle_gamma   90.00
#
_symmetry.space_group_name_H-M   'P 1'
#
loop_
_entity.id
_entity.type
_entity.pdbx_description
1 polymer ?
#
loop_
_entity_poly.entity_id
_entity_poly.type
_entity_poly.pdbx_seq_one_letter_code
_entity_poly.pdbx_strand_id
1 'polypeptide(L)'
;FAATMSVRVLVASCPDLTDARIFALTHPRTGAAVQFVRTADALLEVHRFRDSAIPRSWLLGGQMEMVLEDGSLLLATPFDPVFLLLSHLDRSRYTPLGDALSGPHAAALEQHVASLPGIQRRLAAVCDVKDIDEESYVRLSDVKLLEWLRRKTDALTRHLQESKLVGPAPAAAAAAA
;
A
#
# COMPACT_ATOMS: atom_id res chain seq x y z
N PHE A 1 0.30 9.81 -35.74
CA PHE A 1 0.91 8.94 -34.70
C PHE A 1 -0.21 8.19 -34.00
N ALA A 2 -0.45 6.94 -34.37
CA ALA A 2 -1.46 6.11 -33.71
C ALA A 2 -0.95 5.76 -32.31
N ALA A 3 -1.70 6.12 -31.26
CA ALA A 3 -1.40 5.66 -29.91
C ALA A 3 -1.54 4.13 -29.90
N THR A 4 -0.42 3.42 -29.74
CA THR A 4 -0.44 1.96 -29.59
C THR A 4 -1.15 1.64 -28.28
N MET A 5 -2.36 1.12 -28.37
CA MET A 5 -3.13 0.70 -27.20
C MET A 5 -2.41 -0.49 -26.54
N SER A 6 -1.82 -0.25 -25.37
CA SER A 6 -1.15 -1.31 -24.59
C SER A 6 -2.12 -1.94 -23.60
N VAL A 7 -2.49 -3.20 -23.82
CA VAL A 7 -3.34 -3.97 -22.90
C VAL A 7 -2.45 -4.75 -21.92
N ARG A 8 -2.87 -4.80 -20.65
CA ARG A 8 -2.21 -5.59 -19.59
C ARG A 8 -3.23 -6.39 -18.80
N VAL A 9 -2.81 -7.52 -18.25
CA VAL A 9 -3.63 -8.38 -17.39
C VAL A 9 -3.37 -8.01 -15.93
N LEU A 10 -4.44 -7.63 -15.22
CA LEU A 10 -4.43 -7.29 -13.80
C LEU A 10 -5.40 -8.20 -13.04
N VAL A 11 -4.92 -8.80 -11.96
CA VAL A 11 -5.76 -9.46 -10.96
C VAL A 11 -5.74 -8.60 -9.71
N ALA A 12 -6.92 -8.19 -9.24
CA ALA A 12 -7.08 -7.38 -8.04
C ALA A 12 -7.88 -8.15 -6.98
N SER A 13 -7.54 -7.95 -5.71
CA SER A 13 -8.29 -8.52 -4.59
C SER A 13 -9.62 -7.81 -4.29
N CYS A 14 -9.89 -6.69 -4.95
CA CYS A 14 -11.11 -5.89 -4.76
C CYS A 14 -12.11 -6.21 -5.89
N PRO A 15 -13.40 -6.43 -5.58
CA PRO A 15 -14.40 -6.81 -6.60
C PRO A 15 -14.84 -5.64 -7.50
N ASP A 16 -14.67 -4.39 -7.08
CA ASP A 16 -15.10 -3.20 -7.84
C ASP A 16 -13.92 -2.25 -8.11
N LEU A 17 -13.66 -2.03 -9.40
CA LEU A 17 -12.62 -1.14 -9.91
C LEU A 17 -13.19 -0.03 -10.80
N THR A 18 -14.51 0.18 -10.80
CA THR A 18 -15.20 1.10 -11.74
C THR A 18 -14.65 2.53 -11.66
N ASP A 19 -14.40 3.03 -10.44
CA ASP A 19 -13.84 4.36 -10.18
C ASP A 19 -12.36 4.33 -9.77
N ALA A 20 -11.67 3.23 -10.08
CA ALA A 20 -10.29 3.07 -9.68
C ALA A 20 -9.38 4.13 -10.32
N ARG A 21 -8.50 4.71 -9.51
CA ARG A 21 -7.45 5.65 -9.96
C ARG A 21 -6.09 5.00 -9.80
N ILE A 22 -5.32 5.00 -10.88
CA ILE A 22 -3.94 4.51 -10.89
C ILE A 22 -3.00 5.71 -10.80
N PHE A 23 -2.06 5.65 -9.88
CA PHE A 23 -1.07 6.71 -9.66
C PHE A 23 0.25 6.11 -9.17
N ALA A 24 1.33 6.88 -9.25
CA ALA A 24 2.66 6.44 -8.83
C ALA A 24 3.11 7.19 -7.58
N LEU A 25 3.71 6.47 -6.65
CA LEU A 25 4.37 7.00 -5.45
C LEU A 25 5.73 6.34 -5.26
N THR A 26 6.53 6.86 -4.34
CA THR A 26 7.75 6.22 -3.87
C THR A 26 7.44 5.17 -2.80
N HIS A 27 8.03 3.98 -2.93
CA HIS A 27 7.85 2.90 -1.96
C HIS A 27 8.54 3.27 -0.63
N PRO A 28 7.85 3.19 0.52
CA PRO A 28 8.31 3.76 1.79
C PRO A 28 9.60 3.13 2.34
N ARG A 29 9.90 1.87 1.96
CA ARG A 29 11.14 1.17 2.35
C ARG A 29 12.32 1.36 1.39
N THR A 30 12.06 1.51 0.08
CA THR A 30 13.09 1.37 -0.96
C THR A 30 13.30 2.65 -1.76
N GLY A 31 12.36 3.61 -1.69
CA GLY A 31 12.36 4.81 -2.52
C GLY A 31 12.06 4.56 -4.00
N ALA A 32 11.86 3.32 -4.42
CA ALA A 32 11.58 2.98 -5.81
C ALA A 32 10.18 3.47 -6.23
N ALA A 33 10.01 3.81 -7.51
CA ALA A 33 8.70 4.13 -8.05
C ALA A 33 7.81 2.88 -8.07
N VAL A 34 6.62 2.98 -7.48
CA VAL A 34 5.62 1.92 -7.41
C VAL A 34 4.26 2.48 -7.82
N GLN A 35 3.46 1.64 -8.47
CA GLN A 35 2.10 1.98 -8.87
C GLN A 35 1.10 1.53 -7.80
N PHE A 36 0.14 2.40 -7.51
CA PHE A 36 -0.96 2.12 -6.62
C PHE A 36 -2.29 2.27 -7.35
N VAL A 37 -3.29 1.50 -6.92
CA VAL A 37 -4.68 1.60 -7.34
C VAL A 37 -5.50 2.07 -6.15
N ARG A 38 -6.14 3.23 -6.27
CA ARG A 38 -7.10 3.76 -5.28
C ARG A 38 -8.52 3.41 -5.74
N THR A 39 -9.27 2.66 -4.93
CA THR A 39 -10.71 2.43 -5.11
C THR A 39 -11.52 3.48 -4.35
N ALA A 40 -12.79 3.24 -4.02
CA ALA A 40 -13.56 4.12 -3.13
C ALA A 40 -13.13 4.00 -1.66
N ASP A 41 -12.72 2.81 -1.23
CA ASP A 41 -12.53 2.43 0.18
C ASP A 41 -11.13 1.84 0.51
N ALA A 42 -10.37 1.46 -0.50
CA ALA A 42 -9.09 0.79 -0.36
C ALA A 42 -7.99 1.42 -1.21
N LEU A 43 -6.76 1.07 -0.83
CA LEU A 43 -5.54 1.33 -1.58
C LEU A 43 -4.88 -0.02 -1.86
N LEU A 44 -4.52 -0.27 -3.11
CA LEU A 44 -3.86 -1.51 -3.55
C LEU A 44 -2.48 -1.18 -4.12
N GLU A 45 -1.47 -1.96 -3.77
CA GLU A 45 -0.14 -1.89 -4.38
C GLU A 45 -0.09 -2.82 -5.60
N VAL A 46 0.42 -2.32 -6.73
CA VAL A 46 0.54 -3.08 -7.97
C VAL A 46 1.92 -3.72 -8.07
N HIS A 47 1.93 -5.04 -8.09
CA HIS A 47 3.11 -5.86 -8.28
C HIS A 47 3.11 -6.43 -9.70
N ARG A 48 4.27 -6.42 -10.35
CA ARG A 48 4.43 -7.04 -11.67
C ARG A 48 5.23 -8.33 -11.54
N PHE A 49 4.60 -9.43 -11.91
CA PHE A 49 5.25 -10.72 -12.03
C PHE A 49 5.61 -10.98 -13.49
N ARG A 50 6.91 -11.09 -13.76
CA ARG A 50 7.46 -11.50 -15.06
C ARG A 50 8.70 -12.34 -14.79
N ASP A 51 8.76 -13.48 -15.44
CA ASP A 51 9.97 -14.31 -15.46
C ASP A 51 10.63 -14.08 -16.81
N SER A 52 11.85 -13.53 -16.81
CA SER A 52 12.59 -13.27 -18.05
C SER A 52 13.25 -14.53 -18.62
N ALA A 53 13.40 -15.59 -17.83
CA ALA A 53 13.98 -16.85 -18.28
C ALA A 53 12.96 -17.73 -19.01
N ILE A 54 11.66 -17.56 -18.71
CA ILE A 54 10.57 -18.35 -19.30
C ILE A 54 9.66 -17.42 -20.10
N PRO A 55 9.78 -17.39 -21.45
CA PRO A 55 8.91 -16.58 -22.29
C PRO A 55 7.48 -17.08 -22.16
N ARG A 56 6.55 -16.13 -21.95
CA ARG A 56 5.12 -16.40 -21.77
C ARG A 56 4.32 -15.35 -22.52
N SER A 57 3.11 -15.71 -22.92
CA SER A 57 2.15 -14.82 -23.56
C SER A 57 0.75 -15.11 -23.03
N TRP A 58 -0.13 -14.11 -23.04
CA TRP A 58 -1.55 -14.33 -22.76
C TRP A 58 -2.32 -14.57 -24.05
N LEU A 59 -3.18 -15.58 -24.03
CA LEU A 59 -4.23 -15.77 -25.03
C LEU A 59 -5.53 -15.28 -24.40
N LEU A 60 -6.02 -14.13 -24.85
CA LEU A 60 -7.26 -13.53 -24.35
C LEU A 60 -8.39 -13.87 -25.33
N GLY A 61 -9.37 -14.62 -24.84
CA GLY A 61 -10.63 -14.90 -25.54
C GLY A 61 -11.78 -14.04 -24.99
N GLY A 62 -12.86 -13.90 -25.76
CA GLY A 62 -14.04 -13.12 -25.38
C GLY A 62 -14.55 -12.27 -26.53
N GLN A 63 -14.81 -10.99 -26.28
CA GLN A 63 -15.31 -10.05 -27.30
C GLN A 63 -14.29 -9.75 -28.41
N MET A 64 -13.00 -9.94 -28.15
CA MET A 64 -11.94 -9.85 -29.15
C MET A 64 -10.85 -10.87 -28.83
N GLU A 65 -10.45 -11.65 -29.82
CA GLU A 65 -9.31 -12.56 -29.70
C GLU A 65 -8.01 -11.76 -29.79
N MET A 66 -7.17 -11.87 -28.78
CA MET A 66 -5.91 -11.13 -28.71
C MET A 66 -4.80 -11.98 -28.10
N VAL A 67 -3.60 -11.86 -28.66
CA VAL A 67 -2.37 -12.39 -28.07
C VAL A 67 -1.57 -11.24 -27.46
N LEU A 68 -1.23 -11.34 -26.18
CA LEU A 68 -0.33 -10.40 -25.51
C LEU A 68 1.05 -11.03 -25.34
N GLU A 69 2.03 -10.49 -26.06
CA GLU A 69 3.43 -10.95 -26.03
C GLU A 69 4.12 -10.75 -24.67
N ASP A 70 3.76 -9.70 -23.91
CA ASP A 70 4.48 -9.34 -22.68
C ASP A 70 4.46 -10.44 -21.61
N GLY A 71 3.39 -11.24 -21.57
CA GLY A 71 3.21 -12.38 -20.65
C GLY A 71 3.24 -12.03 -19.15
N SER A 72 3.36 -10.76 -18.79
CA SER A 72 3.43 -10.35 -17.39
C SER A 72 2.06 -10.38 -16.74
N LEU A 73 2.03 -10.72 -15.45
CA LEU A 73 0.85 -10.68 -14.60
C LEU A 73 1.00 -9.50 -13.64
N LEU A 74 0.02 -8.59 -13.63
CA LEU A 74 -0.08 -7.58 -12.59
C LEU A 74 -0.97 -8.11 -11.46
N LEU A 75 -0.53 -7.92 -10.22
CA LEU A 75 -1.27 -8.24 -9.00
C LEU A 75 -1.48 -6.95 -8.20
N ALA A 76 -2.73 -6.54 -8.02
CA ALA A 76 -3.09 -5.45 -7.11
C ALA A 76 -3.56 -6.02 -5.76
N THR A 77 -2.73 -5.85 -4.74
CA THR A 77 -2.97 -6.40 -3.39
C THR A 77 -3.23 -5.30 -2.39
N PRO A 78 -4.05 -5.50 -1.34
CA PRO A 78 -4.36 -4.47 -0.37
C PRO A 78 -3.09 -3.95 0.31
N PHE A 79 -2.98 -2.62 0.39
CA PHE A 79 -1.87 -1.93 1.02
C PHE A 79 -2.38 -1.10 2.19
N ASP A 80 -1.67 -1.11 3.33
CA ASP A 80 -2.04 -0.25 4.46
C ASP A 80 -1.50 1.17 4.24
N PRO A 81 -2.37 2.17 4.01
CA PRO A 81 -1.96 3.53 3.67
C PRO A 81 -1.11 4.21 4.75
N VAL A 82 -1.17 3.74 6.01
CA VAL A 82 -0.36 4.31 7.09
C VAL A 82 1.13 4.23 6.76
N PHE A 83 1.60 3.15 6.13
CA PHE A 83 3.02 3.02 5.77
C PHE A 83 3.53 4.12 4.83
N LEU A 84 2.68 4.66 3.95
CA LEU A 84 3.05 5.79 3.08
C LEU A 84 3.09 7.10 3.84
N LEU A 85 2.27 7.26 4.87
CA LEU A 85 2.21 8.48 5.67
C LEU A 85 3.31 8.53 6.74
N LEU A 86 3.79 7.39 7.23
CA LEU A 86 4.79 7.31 8.31
C LEU A 86 6.06 8.14 8.05
N SER A 87 6.54 8.23 6.82
CA SER A 87 7.74 9.00 6.46
C SER A 87 7.55 10.52 6.51
N HIS A 88 6.30 10.99 6.59
CA HIS A 88 5.94 12.40 6.59
C HIS A 88 5.55 12.92 7.99
N LEU A 89 5.32 12.03 8.95
CA LEU A 89 4.82 12.42 10.28
C LEU A 89 5.98 12.85 11.21
N ASP A 90 5.81 14.00 11.86
CA ASP A 90 6.76 14.54 12.84
C ASP A 90 6.57 13.88 14.21
N ARG A 91 7.67 13.58 14.91
CA ARG A 91 7.68 13.02 16.28
C ARG A 91 7.71 14.08 17.37
N SER A 92 8.24 15.25 17.03
CA SER A 92 8.53 16.35 17.96
C SER A 92 7.36 17.32 18.10
N ARG A 93 6.60 17.54 17.03
CA ARG A 93 5.56 18.58 16.96
C ARG A 93 4.24 18.02 16.48
N TYR A 94 3.17 18.67 16.92
CA TYR A 94 1.83 18.48 16.39
C TYR A 94 1.69 19.30 15.11
N THR A 95 1.31 18.66 14.02
CA THR A 95 1.19 19.30 12.70
C THR A 95 -0.12 18.84 12.05
N PRO A 96 -0.85 19.74 11.36
CA PRO A 96 -1.97 19.32 10.54
C PRO A 96 -1.55 18.26 9.53
N LEU A 97 -2.43 17.30 9.21
CA LEU A 97 -2.07 16.23 8.29
C LEU A 97 -1.69 16.76 6.90
N GLY A 98 -2.38 17.78 6.38
CA GLY A 98 -2.04 18.41 5.10
C GLY A 98 -0.63 19.00 5.10
N ASP A 99 -0.28 19.76 6.14
CA ASP A 99 1.02 20.41 6.30
C ASP A 99 2.17 19.43 6.55
N ALA A 100 1.87 18.26 7.13
CA ALA A 100 2.87 17.22 7.35
C ALA A 100 3.34 16.57 6.02
N LEU A 101 2.48 16.56 5.01
CA LEU A 101 2.82 16.00 3.70
C LEU A 101 3.80 16.90 2.97
N SER A 102 4.89 16.33 2.50
CA SER A 102 6.00 17.09 1.90
C SER A 102 6.68 16.30 0.78
N GLY A 103 7.36 17.01 -0.11
CA GLY A 103 8.10 16.40 -1.22
C GLY A 103 7.29 16.22 -2.50
N PRO A 104 7.85 15.53 -3.51
CA PRO A 104 7.32 15.51 -4.88
C PRO A 104 5.95 14.83 -5.00
N HIS A 105 5.54 14.05 -4.01
CA HIS A 105 4.28 13.32 -4.00
C HIS A 105 3.24 13.88 -3.01
N ALA A 106 3.48 15.05 -2.39
CA ALA A 106 2.59 15.61 -1.37
C ALA A 106 1.13 15.70 -1.84
N ALA A 107 0.89 16.29 -3.03
CA ALA A 107 -0.45 16.42 -3.59
C ALA A 107 -1.12 15.06 -3.88
N ALA A 108 -0.36 14.08 -4.36
CA ALA A 108 -0.90 12.73 -4.63
C ALA A 108 -1.21 11.98 -3.33
N LEU A 109 -0.38 12.14 -2.30
CA LEU A 109 -0.63 11.59 -0.96
C LEU A 109 -1.88 12.21 -0.35
N GLU A 110 -2.03 13.53 -0.44
CA GLU A 110 -3.20 14.23 0.08
C GLU A 110 -4.47 13.76 -0.64
N GLN A 111 -4.46 13.83 -1.98
CA GLN A 111 -5.61 13.52 -2.82
C GLN A 111 -6.04 12.05 -2.75
N HIS A 112 -5.10 11.10 -2.66
CA HIS A 112 -5.42 9.67 -2.79
C HIS A 112 -5.24 8.85 -1.51
N VAL A 113 -4.41 9.31 -0.56
CA VAL A 113 -4.08 8.56 0.65
C VAL A 113 -4.69 9.22 1.90
N ALA A 114 -4.52 10.53 2.10
CA ALA A 114 -5.07 11.25 3.24
C ALA A 114 -6.59 11.51 3.11
N SER A 115 -7.16 11.37 1.91
CA SER A 115 -8.60 11.43 1.66
C SER A 115 -9.31 10.09 1.85
N LEU A 116 -8.59 9.00 2.14
CA LEU A 116 -9.16 7.66 2.32
C LEU A 116 -10.16 7.62 3.49
N PRO A 117 -11.35 7.02 3.31
CA PRO A 117 -12.27 6.80 4.42
C PRO A 117 -11.61 6.05 5.58
N GLY A 118 -11.78 6.59 6.78
CA GLY A 118 -11.24 6.01 8.02
C GLY A 118 -9.73 6.18 8.21
N ILE A 119 -9.03 6.96 7.37
CA ILE A 119 -7.59 7.21 7.54
C ILE A 119 -7.27 7.89 8.88
N GLN A 120 -8.11 8.83 9.32
CA GLN A 120 -7.95 9.52 10.62
C GLN A 120 -7.96 8.52 11.78
N ARG A 121 -8.87 7.54 11.75
CA ARG A 121 -8.91 6.45 12.74
C ARG A 121 -7.66 5.57 12.69
N ARG A 122 -7.13 5.30 11.49
CA ARG A 122 -5.89 4.52 11.32
C ARG A 122 -4.67 5.28 11.84
N LEU A 123 -4.62 6.60 11.61
CA LEU A 123 -3.58 7.48 12.13
C LEU A 123 -3.63 7.58 13.66
N ALA A 124 -4.81 7.62 14.28
CA ALA A 124 -4.94 7.59 15.74
C ALA A 124 -4.33 6.34 16.40
N ALA A 125 -4.15 5.24 15.65
CA ALA A 125 -3.49 4.04 16.13
C ALA A 125 -1.95 4.14 16.18
N VAL A 126 -1.35 5.14 15.52
CA VAL A 126 0.10 5.37 15.48
C VAL A 126 0.51 6.78 15.97
N CYS A 127 -0.42 7.73 15.98
CA CYS A 127 -0.21 9.12 16.35
C CYS A 127 -0.95 9.49 17.63
N ASP A 128 -0.45 10.52 18.31
CA ASP A 128 -1.25 11.35 19.19
C ASP A 128 -2.00 12.37 18.33
N VAL A 129 -3.32 12.42 18.50
CA VAL A 129 -4.21 13.33 17.76
C VAL A 129 -4.75 14.36 18.74
N LYS A 130 -4.73 15.62 18.31
CA LYS A 130 -5.36 16.74 19.01
C LYS A 130 -6.27 17.45 18.03
N ASP A 131 -7.53 17.54 18.37
CA ASP A 131 -8.49 18.33 17.59
C ASP A 131 -8.53 19.73 18.19
N ILE A 132 -8.21 20.73 17.37
CA ILE A 132 -8.27 22.15 17.73
C ILE A 132 -9.16 22.80 16.68
N ASP A 133 -10.28 23.36 17.12
CA ASP A 133 -11.33 23.92 16.26
C ASP A 133 -11.86 22.89 15.25
N GLU A 134 -11.67 23.12 13.94
CA GLU A 134 -12.12 22.25 12.84
C GLU A 134 -10.98 21.43 12.20
N GLU A 135 -9.78 21.45 12.80
CA GLU A 135 -8.59 20.81 12.24
C GLU A 135 -7.94 19.83 13.21
N SER A 136 -7.56 18.65 12.70
CA SER A 136 -6.88 17.61 13.45
C SER A 136 -5.37 17.70 13.30
N TYR A 137 -4.69 17.89 14.43
CA TYR A 137 -3.24 17.92 14.52
C TYR A 137 -2.70 16.55 14.93
N VAL A 138 -1.73 16.04 14.19
CA VAL A 138 -1.13 14.72 14.43
C VAL A 138 0.33 14.84 14.83
N ARG A 139 0.76 13.97 15.75
CA ARG A 139 2.16 13.77 16.11
C ARG A 139 2.44 12.28 16.22
N LEU A 140 3.48 11.79 15.56
CA LEU A 140 3.85 10.38 15.61
C LEU A 140 4.27 9.99 17.03
N SER A 141 3.69 8.91 17.56
CA SER A 141 4.00 8.39 18.89
C SER A 141 4.72 7.07 18.78
N ASP A 142 5.98 7.00 19.21
CA ASP A 142 6.79 5.79 19.08
C ASP A 142 6.19 4.61 19.87
N VAL A 143 5.53 4.87 21.00
CA VAL A 143 4.84 3.84 21.80
C VAL A 143 3.70 3.22 20.99
N LYS A 144 2.82 4.06 20.43
CA LYS A 144 1.69 3.59 19.60
C LYS A 144 2.16 2.92 18.32
N LEU A 145 3.18 3.49 17.67
CA LEU A 145 3.78 2.93 16.46
C LEU A 145 4.35 1.53 16.70
N LEU A 146 5.13 1.33 17.77
CA LEU A 146 5.68 0.02 18.10
C LEU A 146 4.59 -1.00 18.43
N GLU A 147 3.57 -0.58 19.18
CA GLU A 147 2.42 -1.46 19.48
C GLU A 147 1.66 -1.85 18.20
N TRP A 148 1.43 -0.89 17.31
CA TRP A 148 0.79 -1.12 16.01
C TRP A 148 1.61 -2.05 15.12
N LEU A 149 2.93 -1.84 15.03
CA LEU A 149 3.84 -2.72 14.28
C LEU A 149 3.82 -4.15 14.84
N ARG A 150 3.86 -4.29 16.17
CA ARG A 150 3.77 -5.60 16.83
C ARG A 150 2.46 -6.32 16.49
N ARG A 151 1.33 -5.63 16.56
CA ARG A 151 0.02 -6.20 16.19
C ARG A 151 0.00 -6.67 14.73
N LYS A 152 0.63 -5.92 13.81
CA LYS A 152 0.77 -6.33 12.40
C LYS A 152 1.64 -7.56 12.22
N THR A 153 2.78 -7.62 12.89
CA THR A 153 3.68 -8.79 12.81
C THR A 153 3.02 -10.03 13.41
N ASP A 154 2.28 -9.89 14.51
CA ASP A 154 1.54 -10.99 15.13
C ASP A 154 0.42 -11.51 14.21
N ALA A 155 -0.33 -10.59 13.57
CA ALA A 155 -1.36 -10.96 12.61
C ALA A 155 -0.77 -11.68 11.38
N LEU A 156 0.35 -11.19 10.86
CA LEU A 156 1.06 -11.83 9.75
C LEU A 156 1.54 -13.23 10.16
N THR A 157 2.15 -13.37 11.34
CA THR A 157 2.63 -14.65 11.86
C THR A 157 1.50 -15.67 11.95
N ARG A 158 0.35 -15.27 12.50
CA ARG A 158 -0.83 -16.13 12.58
C ARG A 158 -1.30 -16.58 11.19
N HIS A 159 -1.39 -15.65 10.24
CA HIS A 159 -1.81 -15.96 8.88
C HIS A 159 -0.84 -16.91 8.16
N LEU A 160 0.46 -16.74 8.36
CA LEU A 160 1.48 -17.61 7.76
C LEU A 160 1.44 -19.04 8.34
N GLN A 161 1.14 -19.17 9.64
CA GLN A 161 0.94 -20.47 10.29
C GLN A 161 -0.30 -21.18 9.77
N GLU A 162 -1.42 -20.47 9.61
CA GLU A 162 -2.68 -21.00 9.09
C GLU A 162 -2.58 -21.41 7.61
N SER A 163 -1.90 -20.59 6.80
CA SER A 163 -1.71 -20.82 5.36
C SER A 163 -0.66 -21.89 5.02
N LYS A 164 0.08 -22.40 6.02
CA LYS A 164 1.15 -23.40 5.87
C LYS A 164 2.25 -22.98 4.87
N LEU A 165 2.41 -21.68 4.63
CA LEU A 165 3.42 -21.13 3.73
C LEU A 165 4.81 -21.00 4.37
N VAL A 166 4.89 -21.11 5.70
CA VAL A 166 6.14 -21.07 6.47
C VAL A 166 6.22 -22.28 7.38
N GLY A 167 7.40 -22.89 7.49
CA GLY A 167 7.70 -23.90 8.51
C GLY A 167 7.61 -23.34 9.94
N PRO A 168 7.77 -24.15 11.00
CA PRO A 168 7.65 -23.66 12.37
C PRO A 168 8.58 -22.45 12.59
N ALA A 169 8.04 -21.40 13.22
CA ALA A 169 8.81 -20.22 13.56
C ALA A 169 10.10 -20.65 14.30
N PRO A 170 11.28 -20.11 13.94
CA PRO A 170 12.46 -20.33 14.77
C PRO A 170 12.09 -19.87 16.18
N ALA A 171 12.21 -20.78 17.16
CA ALA A 171 11.94 -20.48 18.55
C ALA A 171 12.66 -19.17 18.88
N ALA A 172 11.87 -18.17 19.28
CA ALA A 172 12.40 -16.87 19.68
C ALA A 172 13.64 -17.13 20.52
N ALA A 173 14.80 -16.68 20.04
CA ALA A 173 16.03 -16.72 20.79
C ALA A 173 15.70 -16.04 22.11
N ALA A 174 15.54 -16.86 23.14
CA ALA A 174 15.28 -16.43 24.49
C ALA A 174 16.32 -15.37 24.81
N ALA A 175 15.83 -14.26 25.37
CA ALA A 175 16.64 -13.21 25.95
C ALA A 175 17.88 -13.84 26.62
N ALA A 176 19.04 -13.68 25.97
CA ALA A 176 20.32 -13.93 26.60
C ALA A 176 20.66 -12.67 27.39
N ALA A 177 20.75 -12.88 28.69
CA ALA A 177 21.12 -11.92 29.73
C ALA A 177 22.49 -11.27 29.48
#